data_AF-A0A317XEF5-F1
#
_entry.id   AF-A0A317XEF5-F1
#
_cell.length_a   1.000
_cell.length_b   1.000
_cell.length_c   1.000
_cell.angle_alpha   90.00
_cell.angle_beta   90.00
_cell.angle_gamma   90.00
#
_symmetry.space_group_name_H-M   'P 1'
#
loop_
_entity.id
_entity.type
_entity.pdbx_description
1 polymer ?
#
loop_
_entity_poly.entity_id
_entity_poly.type
_entity_poly.pdbx_seq_one_letter_code
_entity_poly.pdbx_strand_id
1 'polypeptide(L)'
;MSPIPRHVVKLTQRIHNPALRNLTLSLIEQASHQPDLSHFTIATLKNPTHTSHTDTKPHATVLFANEEQFKNNKAQTAYIYHDEEGRYAGHTLYEERDNKASDD
;
A
#
# COMPACT_ATOMS: atom_id res chain seq x y z
N MET A 1 -8.49 -0.80 15.87
CA MET A 1 -7.18 -0.24 15.49
C MET A 1 -7.43 1.02 14.68
N SER A 2 -6.57 2.03 14.81
CA SER A 2 -6.67 3.28 14.04
C SER A 2 -6.09 3.07 12.63
N PRO A 3 -6.63 3.74 11.60
CA PRO A 3 -6.08 3.70 10.25
C PRO A 3 -4.64 4.22 10.24
N ILE A 4 -3.83 3.73 9.30
CA ILE A 4 -2.45 4.17 9.11
C ILE A 4 -2.46 5.61 8.58
N PRO A 5 -1.94 6.59 9.33
CA PRO A 5 -1.97 7.98 8.89
C PRO A 5 -1.05 8.22 7.69
N ARG A 6 -1.45 9.12 6.79
CA ARG A 6 -0.69 9.44 5.56
C ARG A 6 0.78 9.80 5.79
N HIS A 7 1.10 10.43 6.92
CA HIS A 7 2.45 10.91 7.22
C HIS A 7 3.41 9.81 7.70
N VAL A 8 2.90 8.65 8.13
CA VAL A 8 3.74 7.51 8.53
C VAL A 8 4.00 6.53 7.40
N VAL A 9 3.29 6.69 6.27
CA VAL A 9 3.50 5.87 5.07
C VAL A 9 4.92 6.11 4.53
N LYS A 10 5.71 5.04 4.46
CA LYS A 10 7.05 5.08 3.87
C LYS A 10 6.94 5.03 2.36
N LEU A 11 7.69 5.90 1.66
CA LEU A 11 7.75 5.91 0.20
C LEU A 11 9.11 5.36 -0.22
N THR A 12 9.16 4.26 -0.97
CA THR A 12 10.44 3.72 -1.45
C THR A 12 11.01 4.49 -2.63
N GLN A 13 10.20 5.35 -3.25
CA GLN A 13 10.62 6.22 -4.35
C GLN A 13 10.03 7.61 -4.21
N ARG A 14 10.74 8.59 -4.78
CA ARG A 14 10.28 9.99 -4.79
C ARG A 14 9.18 10.17 -5.83
N ILE A 15 7.99 10.60 -5.38
CA ILE A 15 6.88 10.93 -6.28
C ILE A 15 6.90 12.45 -6.51
N HIS A 16 7.31 12.86 -7.72
CA HIS A 16 7.39 14.27 -8.10
C HIS A 16 6.02 14.92 -8.31
N ASN A 17 5.03 14.16 -8.78
CA ASN A 17 3.68 14.65 -9.00
C ASN A 17 2.91 14.72 -7.64
N PRO A 18 2.59 15.92 -7.13
CA PRO A 18 1.95 16.06 -5.83
C PRO A 18 0.51 15.51 -5.83
N ALA A 19 -0.20 15.58 -6.95
CA ALA A 19 -1.56 15.04 -7.07
C ALA A 19 -1.53 13.51 -6.96
N LEU A 20 -0.63 12.85 -7.69
CA LEU A 20 -0.45 11.40 -7.61
C LEU A 20 -0.02 10.95 -6.21
N ARG A 21 0.89 11.70 -5.57
CA ARG A 21 1.31 11.42 -4.19
C ARG A 21 0.13 11.49 -3.23
N ASN A 22 -0.66 12.57 -3.28
CA ASN A 22 -1.80 12.74 -2.39
C ASN A 22 -2.89 11.70 -2.62
N LEU A 23 -3.17 11.36 -3.89
CA LEU A 23 -4.09 10.29 -4.24
C LEU A 23 -3.64 8.96 -3.64
N THR A 24 -2.38 8.57 -3.86
CA THR A 24 -1.87 7.29 -3.36
C THR A 24 -1.87 7.21 -1.83
N LEU A 25 -1.50 8.30 -1.15
CA LEU A 25 -1.57 8.37 0.32
C LEU A 25 -3.00 8.28 0.84
N SER A 26 -3.96 8.90 0.15
CA SER A 26 -5.38 8.83 0.52
C SER A 26 -5.93 7.42 0.32
N LEU A 27 -5.52 6.73 -0.75
CA LEU A 27 -5.89 5.34 -0.99
C LEU A 27 -5.37 4.40 0.10
N ILE A 28 -4.12 4.58 0.55
CA ILE A 28 -3.53 3.78 1.64
C ILE A 28 -4.27 4.01 2.95
N GLU A 29 -4.54 5.27 3.29
CA GLU A 29 -5.31 5.61 4.48
C GLU A 29 -6.68 4.92 4.41
N GLN A 30 -7.43 5.10 3.32
CA GLN A 30 -8.74 4.46 3.13
C GLN A 30 -8.69 2.93 3.18
N ALA A 31 -7.69 2.30 2.56
CA ALA A 31 -7.51 0.86 2.60
C ALA A 31 -7.24 0.37 4.03
N SER A 32 -6.47 1.11 4.83
CA SER A 32 -6.19 0.74 6.23
C SER A 32 -7.41 0.81 7.16
N HIS A 33 -8.52 1.42 6.73
CA HIS A 33 -9.80 1.33 7.44
C HIS A 33 -10.50 -0.02 7.25
N GLN A 34 -10.14 -0.79 6.22
CA GLN A 34 -10.78 -2.07 5.95
C GLN A 34 -10.41 -3.08 7.04
N PRO A 35 -11.35 -3.93 7.49
CA PRO A 35 -11.12 -4.85 8.60
C PRO A 35 -9.91 -5.76 8.34
N ASP A 36 -9.75 -6.24 7.12
CA ASP A 36 -8.65 -7.11 6.69
C ASP A 36 -7.28 -6.41 6.71
N LEU A 37 -7.22 -5.08 6.66
CA LEU A 37 -5.97 -4.32 6.69
C LEU A 37 -5.75 -3.57 8.01
N SER A 38 -6.80 -3.48 8.84
CA SER A 38 -6.80 -2.69 10.09
C SER A 38 -5.82 -3.18 11.15
N HIS A 39 -5.33 -4.41 11.03
CA HIS A 39 -4.36 -5.00 11.96
C HIS A 39 -2.91 -4.64 11.61
N PHE A 40 -2.66 -4.06 10.45
CA PHE A 40 -1.35 -3.54 10.06
C PHE A 40 -1.11 -2.15 10.62
N THR A 41 0.12 -1.87 11.00
CA THR A 41 0.54 -0.59 11.58
C THR A 41 1.57 0.14 10.72
N ILE A 42 2.20 -0.57 9.79
CA ILE A 42 3.25 -0.07 8.91
C ILE A 42 2.79 -0.26 7.47
N ALA A 43 2.90 0.80 6.67
CA ALA A 43 2.64 0.79 5.24
C ALA A 43 3.84 1.37 4.48
N THR A 44 4.32 0.63 3.49
CA THR A 44 5.39 1.04 2.59
C THR A 44 4.87 1.04 1.15
N LEU A 45 4.79 2.21 0.53
CA LEU A 45 4.40 2.35 -0.87
C LEU A 45 5.57 1.96 -1.77
N LYS A 46 5.39 0.91 -2.57
CA LYS A 46 6.36 0.44 -3.56
C LYS A 46 6.18 1.18 -4.88
N ASN A 47 4.99 1.08 -5.45
CA ASN A 47 4.65 1.70 -6.71
C ASN A 47 3.36 2.51 -6.56
N PRO A 48 3.36 3.78 -6.98
CA PRO A 48 2.11 4.51 -7.15
C PRO A 48 1.26 3.85 -8.25
N THR A 49 0.03 4.33 -8.43
CA THR A 49 -0.92 3.88 -9.46
C THR A 49 -0.24 3.40 -10.74
N HIS A 50 -0.35 2.11 -11.02
CA HIS A 50 0.16 1.47 -12.23
C HIS A 50 -0.75 0.29 -12.61
N THR A 51 -0.57 -0.23 -13.82
CA THR A 51 -1.19 -1.48 -14.29
C THR A 51 -0.13 -2.56 -14.34
N SER A 52 -0.47 -3.78 -13.90
CA SER A 52 0.41 -4.94 -14.00
C SER A 52 0.15 -5.70 -15.30
N HIS A 53 1.12 -6.48 -15.77
CA HIS A 53 0.94 -7.29 -16.98
C HIS A 53 -0.19 -8.34 -16.83
N THR A 54 -0.43 -8.79 -15.60
CA THR A 54 -1.48 -9.76 -15.26
C THR A 54 -2.77 -9.13 -14.76
N ASP A 55 -2.76 -7.83 -14.44
CA ASP A 55 -3.91 -7.09 -13.91
C ASP A 55 -3.97 -5.71 -14.56
N THR A 56 -4.91 -5.55 -15.49
CA THR A 56 -5.11 -4.32 -16.25
C THR A 56 -5.80 -3.22 -15.46
N LYS A 57 -6.26 -3.49 -14.23
CA LYS A 57 -6.88 -2.47 -13.39
C LYS A 57 -5.79 -1.61 -12.74
N PRO A 58 -5.93 -0.29 -12.78
CA PRO A 58 -4.97 0.60 -12.12
C PRO A 58 -5.01 0.37 -10.60
N HIS A 59 -3.83 0.13 -10.03
CA HIS A 59 -3.67 -0.11 -8.60
C HIS A 59 -2.36 0.46 -8.06
N ALA A 60 -2.36 0.79 -6.77
CA ALA A 60 -1.16 1.08 -6.02
C ALA A 60 -0.66 -0.20 -5.35
N THR A 61 0.66 -0.42 -5.37
CA THR A 61 1.29 -1.55 -4.67
C THR A 61 1.85 -1.08 -3.34
N VAL A 62 1.33 -1.65 -2.26
CA VAL A 62 1.66 -1.26 -0.90
C VAL A 62 2.03 -2.50 -0.12
N LEU A 63 3.09 -2.42 0.66
CA LEU A 63 3.44 -3.45 1.63
C LEU A 63 2.90 -3.06 2.97
N PHE A 64 2.06 -3.92 3.53
CA PHE A 64 1.56 -3.79 4.87
C PHE A 64 2.32 -4.74 5.79
N ALA A 65 2.67 -4.26 6.98
CA ALA A 65 3.27 -5.06 8.02
C ALA A 65 2.72 -4.63 9.38
N ASN A 66 2.58 -5.59 10.29
CA ASN A 66 2.50 -5.30 11.71
C ASN A 66 3.91 -5.16 12.30
N GLU A 67 4.01 -4.77 13.56
CA GLU A 67 5.32 -4.54 14.20
C GLU A 67 6.18 -5.82 14.26
N GLU A 68 5.57 -6.99 14.41
CA GLU A 68 6.28 -8.27 14.48
C GLU A 68 6.81 -8.70 13.11
N GLN A 69 5.97 -8.59 12.07
CA GLN A 69 6.35 -8.85 10.68
C GLN A 69 7.51 -7.93 10.26
N PHE A 70 7.39 -6.63 10.55
CA PHE A 70 8.43 -5.67 10.21
C PHE A 70 9.77 -5.98 10.91
N LYS A 71 9.74 -6.37 12.19
CA LYS A 71 10.94 -6.80 12.93
C LYS A 71 11.59 -8.05 12.33
N ASN A 72 10.79 -8.95 11.77
CA ASN A 72 11.25 -10.15 11.10
C ASN A 72 11.53 -9.95 9.60
N ASN A 73 11.56 -8.70 9.12
CA ASN A 73 11.73 -8.35 7.71
C ASN A 73 10.71 -9.02 6.77
N LYS A 74 9.46 -9.11 7.23
CA LYS A 74 8.32 -9.65 6.49
C LYS A 74 7.26 -8.59 6.25
N ALA A 75 6.52 -8.74 5.16
CA ALA A 75 5.35 -7.93 4.87
C ALA A 75 4.36 -8.69 3.98
N GLN A 76 3.13 -8.22 3.97
CA GLN A 76 2.10 -8.65 3.03
C GLN A 76 1.95 -7.60 1.93
N THR A 77 1.90 -8.07 0.68
CA THR A 77 1.66 -7.16 -0.45
C THR A 77 0.17 -6.95 -0.60
N ALA A 78 -0.25 -5.71 -0.74
CA ALA A 78 -1.61 -5.35 -1.09
C ALA A 78 -1.63 -4.53 -2.37
N TYR A 79 -2.52 -4.92 -3.28
CA TYR A 79 -2.89 -4.09 -4.42
C TYR A 79 -4.13 -3.32 -4.04
N ILE A 80 -4.03 -1.99 -4.02
CA ILE A 80 -5.15 -1.10 -3.72
C ILE A 80 -5.66 -0.56 -5.05
N TYR A 81 -6.85 -1.00 -5.43
CA TYR A 81 -7.51 -0.58 -6.65
C TYR A 81 -8.27 0.73 -6.43
N HIS A 82 -8.35 1.53 -7.47
CA HIS A 82 -9.14 2.76 -7.45
C HIS A 82 -9.93 2.93 -8.75
N ASP A 83 -11.00 3.70 -8.67
CA ASP A 83 -11.81 4.07 -9.83
C ASP A 83 -11.16 5.21 -10.65
N GLU A 84 -11.86 5.65 -11.70
CA GLU A 84 -11.44 6.76 -12.56
C GLU A 84 -11.43 8.11 -11.82
N GLU A 85 -12.18 8.25 -10.73
CA GLU A 85 -12.17 9.42 -9.85
C GLU A 85 -11.01 9.37 -8.83
N GLY A 86 -10.24 8.27 -8.79
CA GLY A 86 -9.14 8.09 -7.85
C GLY A 86 -9.60 7.70 -6.44
N ARG A 87 -10.84 7.21 -6.29
CA ARG A 87 -11.38 6.73 -5.01
C ARG A 87 -11.11 5.25 -4.85
N TYR A 88 -10.95 4.82 -3.60
CA TYR A 88 -10.77 3.42 -3.26
C TYR A 88 -11.92 2.56 -3.81
N ALA A 89 -11.57 1.56 -4.65
CA ALA A 89 -12.52 0.65 -5.29
C ALA A 89 -12.43 -0.79 -4.75
N GLY A 90 -11.38 -1.11 -4.01
CA GLY A 90 -11.13 -2.43 -3.46
C GLY A 90 -9.65 -2.68 -3.19
N HIS A 91 -9.34 -3.82 -2.59
CA HIS A 91 -7.96 -4.28 -2.48
C HIS A 91 -7.88 -5.80 -2.63
N THR A 92 -6.70 -6.26 -3.02
CA THR A 92 -6.31 -7.67 -2.92
C THR A 92 -5.12 -7.76 -1.99
N LEU A 93 -5.25 -8.52 -0.91
CA LEU A 93 -4.17 -8.82 0.02
C LEU A 93 -3.54 -10.17 -0.36
N TYR A 94 -2.24 -10.17 -0.57
CA TYR A 94 -1.47 -11.36 -0.87
C TYR A 94 -0.80 -11.92 0.39
N GLU A 95 -0.43 -13.19 0.34
CA GLU A 95 0.21 -13.91 1.43
C GLU A 95 1.49 -13.21 1.91
N GLU A 96 1.81 -13.45 3.18
CA GLU A 96 3.04 -12.97 3.81
C GLU A 96 4.26 -13.49 3.06
N ARG A 97 5.22 -12.59 2.83
CA ARG A 97 6.49 -12.91 2.22
C ARG A 97 7.63 -12.19 2.92
N ASP A 98 8.81 -12.77 2.86
CA ASP A 98 10.05 -12.08 3.22
C ASP A 98 10.29 -10.90 2.27
N ASN A 99 10.67 -9.76 2.83
CA ASN A 99 11.10 -8.61 2.05
C ASN A 99 12.44 -8.95 1.39
N LYS A 100 12.49 -8.90 0.06
CA LYS A 100 13.74 -9.05 -0.69
C LYS A 100 14.63 -7.84 -0.43
N ALA A 101 15.95 -7.97 -0.60
CA ALA A 101 16.89 -6.85 -0.44
C ALA A 101 16.61 -5.67 -1.39
N SER A 102 15.94 -5.90 -2.52
CA SER A 102 15.45 -4.83 -3.42
C SER A 102 14.22 -4.11 -2.89
N ASP A 103 13.72 -4.52 -1.71
CA ASP A 103 12.55 -3.95 -1.08
C ASP A 103 12.89 -2.81 -0.09
N ASP A 104 14.16 -2.71 0.33
CA ASP A 104 14.73 -1.66 1.19
C ASP A 104 15.07 -0.38 0.41
#